data_AF-A0A2U0RW18-F1
#
_entry.id   AF-A0A2U0RW18-F1
#
_cell.length_a   1.000
_cell.length_b   1.000
_cell.length_c   1.000
_cell.angle_alpha   90.00
_cell.angle_beta   90.00
_cell.angle_gamma   90.00
#
_symmetry.space_group_name_H-M   'P 1'
#
loop_
_entity.id
_entity.type
_entity.pdbx_description
1 polymer ?
#
loop_
_entity_poly.entity_id
_entity_poly.type
_entity_poly.pdbx_seq_one_letter_code
_entity_poly.pdbx_strand_id
1 'polypeptide(L)' 'MKNLQERIADVSSHLQSLLSPNVFPKVQEAVEKKDKTMLIEACRTAKIPDSYMSSVVPVILSVSPKLKWPPTI' A
#
# COMPACT_ATOMS: atom_id res chain seq x y z
N MET A 1 21.37 6.82 -8.83
CA MET A 1 20.61 5.67 -8.30
C MET A 1 20.44 5.87 -6.82
N LYS A 2 19.24 5.61 -6.28
CA LYS A 2 19.02 5.65 -4.82
C LYS A 2 19.62 4.42 -4.16
N ASN A 3 20.17 4.56 -2.96
CA ASN A 3 20.65 3.44 -2.15
C ASN A 3 19.49 2.69 -1.47
N LEU A 4 19.77 1.55 -0.83
CA LEU A 4 18.74 0.72 -0.21
C LEU A 4 17.96 1.48 0.89
N GLN A 5 18.66 2.25 1.73
CA GLN A 5 18.06 3.01 2.83
C GLN A 5 17.09 4.07 2.29
N GLU A 6 17.47 4.79 1.25
CA GLU A 6 16.63 5.77 0.57
C GLU A 6 15.37 5.12 -0.02
N ARG A 7 15.51 3.95 -0.67
CA ARG A 7 14.37 3.23 -1.23
C ARG A 7 13.40 2.74 -0.15
N ILE A 8 13.91 2.27 0.99
CA ILE A 8 13.07 1.87 2.13
C ILE A 8 12.32 3.08 2.69
N ALA A 9 13.00 4.21 2.84
CA ALA A 9 12.37 5.44 3.31
C ALA A 9 11.25 5.91 2.37
N ASP A 10 11.50 5.89 1.05
CA ASP A 10 10.49 6.24 0.05
C ASP A 10 9.26 5.32 0.12
N VAL A 11 9.47 4.00 0.12
CA VAL A 11 8.37 3.02 0.20
C VAL A 11 7.57 3.22 1.49
N SER A 12 8.25 3.44 2.61
CA SER A 12 7.59 3.69 3.89
C SER A 12 6.75 4.97 3.86
N SER A 13 7.28 6.05 3.28
CA SER A 13 6.55 7.31 3.11
C SER A 13 5.32 7.14 2.20
N HIS A 14 5.46 6.39 1.11
CA HIS A 14 4.34 6.08 0.21
C HIS A 14 3.27 5.21 0.89
N LEU A 15 3.67 4.24 1.72
CA LEU A 15 2.70 3.46 2.50
C LEU A 15 1.96 4.33 3.52
N GLN A 16 2.66 5.26 4.17
CA GLN A 16 2.03 6.20 5.11
C GLN A 16 1.04 7.14 4.42
N SER A 17 1.32 7.61 3.20
CA SER A 17 0.40 8.52 2.50
C SER A 17 -0.96 7.86 2.16
N LEU A 18 -1.00 6.54 2.04
CA LEU A 18 -2.23 5.76 1.83
C LEU A 18 -3.14 5.72 3.07
N LEU A 19 -2.62 6.07 4.25
CA LEU A 19 -3.40 6.20 5.48
C LEU A 19 -4.11 7.56 5.58
N SER A 20 -3.93 8.45 4.59
CA SER A 20 -4.60 9.74 4.56
C SER A 20 -6.12 9.56 4.52
N PRO A 21 -6.94 10.36 5.26
CA PRO A 21 -8.39 10.16 5.36
C PRO A 21 -9.15 10.14 4.03
N ASN A 22 -8.61 10.84 3.02
CA ASN A 22 -9.17 10.93 1.67
C ASN A 22 -8.81 9.74 0.76
N VAL A 23 -7.84 8.91 1.14
CA VAL A 23 -7.35 7.78 0.36
C VAL A 23 -7.68 6.45 1.03
N PHE A 24 -7.53 6.39 2.36
CA PHE A 24 -7.63 5.17 3.15
C PHE A 24 -8.93 4.37 2.92
N PRO A 25 -10.13 4.98 2.81
CA PRO A 25 -11.36 4.23 2.55
C PRO A 25 -11.31 3.42 1.24
N LYS A 26 -10.74 4.01 0.17
CA LYS A 26 -10.58 3.32 -1.12
C LYS A 26 -9.56 2.20 -1.05
N VAL A 27 -8.48 2.39 -0.29
CA VAL A 27 -7.47 1.35 -0.06
C VAL A 27 -8.09 0.16 0.67
N GLN A 28 -8.87 0.43 1.72
CA GLN A 28 -9.56 -0.61 2.48
C GLN A 28 -10.52 -1.40 1.59
N GLU A 29 -11.37 -0.71 0.82
CA GLU A 29 -12.31 -1.34 -0.11
C GLU A 29 -11.58 -2.21 -1.16
N ALA A 30 -10.49 -1.70 -1.72
CA ALA A 30 -9.68 -2.45 -2.69
C ALA A 30 -9.06 -3.71 -2.08
N VAL A 31 -8.56 -3.63 -0.84
CA VAL A 31 -7.99 -4.79 -0.12
C VAL A 31 -9.06 -5.83 0.20
N GLU A 32 -10.23 -5.41 0.69
CA GLU A 32 -11.35 -6.31 1.00
C GLU A 32 -11.83 -7.07 -0.24
N LYS A 33 -11.88 -6.40 -1.39
CA LYS A 33 -12.29 -7.00 -2.68
C LYS A 33 -11.16 -7.71 -3.41
N LYS A 34 -9.92 -7.66 -2.92
CA LYS A 34 -8.71 -8.07 -3.64
C LYS A 34 -8.60 -7.43 -5.03
N ASP A 35 -9.09 -6.20 -5.18
CA ASP A 35 -9.12 -5.46 -6.43
C ASP A 35 -7.81 -4.69 -6.62
N LYS A 36 -6.92 -5.27 -7.42
CA LYS A 36 -5.63 -4.66 -7.76
C LYS A 36 -5.79 -3.35 -8.53
N THR A 37 -6.77 -3.24 -9.41
CA THR A 37 -6.98 -2.06 -10.26
C THR A 37 -7.42 -0.89 -9.41
N MET A 38 -8.39 -1.12 -8.52
CA MET A 38 -8.86 -0.11 -7.56
C MET A 38 -7.73 0.34 -6.62
N LEU A 39 -6.88 -0.58 -6.18
CA LEU A 39 -5.72 -0.24 -5.34
C LEU A 39 -4.71 0.64 -6.09
N ILE A 40 -4.46 0.38 -7.38
CA ILE A 40 -3.59 1.23 -8.22
C ILE A 40 -4.16 2.65 -8.32
N GLU A 41 -5.48 2.79 -8.50
CA GLU A 41 -6.13 4.11 -8.54
C GLU A 41 -6.03 4.86 -7.20
N ALA A 42 -6.16 4.15 -6.08
CA ALA A 42 -5.94 4.72 -4.75
C ALA A 42 -4.48 5.22 -4.58
N CYS A 43 -3.50 4.43 -5.04
CA CYS A 43 -2.09 4.82 -5.03
C CYS A 43 -1.81 6.07 -5.88
N ARG A 44 -2.44 6.16 -7.06
CA ARG A 44 -2.34 7.36 -7.92
C ARG A 44 -2.98 8.58 -7.28
N THR A 45 -4.11 8.41 -6.58
CA THR A 45 -4.75 9.48 -5.81
C THR A 45 -3.82 10.01 -4.71
N ALA A 46 -3.05 9.12 -4.07
CA ALA A 46 -2.01 9.46 -3.11
C ALA A 46 -0.71 9.99 -3.74
N LYS A 47 -0.68 10.22 -5.07
CA LYS A 47 0.47 10.71 -5.84
C LYS A 47 1.71 9.81 -5.72
N ILE A 48 1.53 8.51 -5.52
CA ILE A 48 2.63 7.56 -5.54
C ILE A 48 3.14 7.43 -6.98
N PRO A 49 4.46 7.54 -7.25
CA PRO A 49 4.98 7.38 -8.60
C PRO A 49 4.85 5.93 -9.12
N ASP A 50 4.64 5.77 -10.43
CA ASP A 50 4.46 4.46 -11.06
C ASP A 50 5.66 3.50 -10.81
N SER A 51 6.87 4.05 -10.66
CA SER A 51 8.08 3.27 -10.34
C SER A 51 8.02 2.53 -9.00
N TYR A 52 7.14 2.94 -8.07
CA TYR A 52 6.94 2.30 -6.77
C TYR A 52 5.72 1.38 -6.74
N MET A 53 4.85 1.40 -7.76
CA MET A 53 3.62 0.59 -7.79
C MET A 53 3.90 -0.91 -7.69
N SER A 54 4.95 -1.38 -8.38
CA SER A 54 5.39 -2.77 -8.35
C SER A 54 5.91 -3.23 -6.99
N SER A 55 6.22 -2.29 -6.08
CA SER A 55 6.62 -2.58 -4.71
C SER A 55 5.47 -2.38 -3.71
N VAL A 56 4.73 -1.28 -3.83
CA VAL A 56 3.67 -0.90 -2.87
C VAL A 56 2.43 -1.79 -3.00
N VAL A 57 1.95 -2.03 -4.22
CA VAL A 57 0.70 -2.78 -4.46
C VAL A 57 0.79 -4.23 -3.95
N PRO A 58 1.85 -5.01 -4.26
CA PRO A 58 1.96 -6.36 -3.74
C PRO A 58 2.08 -6.41 -2.22
N VAL A 59 2.79 -5.47 -1.60
CA VAL A 59 2.92 -5.39 -0.14
C VAL A 59 1.54 -5.27 0.49
N ILE A 60 0.73 -4.31 0.04
CA ILE A 60 -0.60 -4.07 0.62
C ILE A 60 -1.52 -5.28 0.41
N LEU A 61 -1.52 -5.88 -0.78
CA LEU A 61 -2.35 -7.07 -1.06
C LEU A 61 -1.86 -8.33 -0.33
N SER A 62 -0.58 -8.37 0.08
CA SER A 62 -0.04 -9.49 0.86
C SER A 62 -0.38 -9.39 2.34
N VAL A 63 -0.62 -8.18 2.87
CA VAL A 63 -1.06 -8.01 4.26
C VAL A 63 -2.51 -8.43 4.35
N SER A 64 -2.76 -9.58 4.98
CA SER A 64 -4.13 -10.04 5.22
C SER A 64 -4.88 -9.03 6.09
N PRO A 65 -6.12 -8.64 5.73
CA PRO A 65 -6.93 -7.70 6.51
C PRO A 65 -7.26 -8.24 7.92
N LYS A 66 -7.01 -9.52 8.17
CA LYS A 66 -7.16 -10.20 9.47
C LYS A 66 -5.83 -10.69 10.02
N LEU A 67 -4.82 -9.81 10.10
CA LEU A 67 -3.64 -10.14 10.90
C LEU A 67 -4.05 -10.11 12.39
N LYS A 68 -4.57 -11.23 12.90
CA LYS A 68 -4.72 -11.42 14.34
C LYS A 68 -3.32 -11.57 14.93
N TRP A 69 -2.94 -10.66 15.82
CA TRP A 69 -1.78 -10.83 16.68
C TRP A 69 -2.24 -11.16 18.10
N PRO A 70 -1.79 -12.27 18.72
CA PRO A 70 -0.93 -13.30 18.14
C PRO A 70 -1.65 -14.12 17.05
N PRO A 71 -0.90 -14.69 16.07
CA PRO A 71 -1.48 -15.63 15.12
C PRO A 71 -2.09 -16.78 15.90
N THR A 72 -3.39 -17.00 15.72
CA THR A 72 -4.08 -18.13 16.35
C THR A 72 -3.60 -19.39 15.62
N ILE A 73 -2.80 -20.21 16.30
CA ILE A 73 -2.31 -21.51 15.84
C ILE A 73 -3.50 -22.46 15.69
#